data_AF-A0A534PAR5-F1
#
_entry.id   AF-A0A534PAR5-F1
#
_cell.length_a   1.000
_cell.length_b   1.000
_cell.length_c   1.000
_cell.angle_alpha   90.00
_cell.angle_beta   90.00
_cell.angle_gamma   90.00
#
_symmetry.space_group_name_H-M   'P 1'
#
loop_
_entity.id
_entity.type
_entity.pdbx_description
1 polymer ?
#
loop_
_entity_poly.entity_id
_entity_poly.type
_entity_poly.pdbx_seq_one_letter_code
_entity_poly.pdbx_strand_id
1 'polypeptide(L)'
;YSDFLLHDMGTLGDGIVQADGRPQEMRTAPLWGLSVQGQLLHDARINTMAAAIAAHDGQAAAARLAFAALSDVDRAALLAFLGSL
;
A
#
# COMPACT_ATOMS: atom_id res chain seq x y z
N TYR A 1 4.74 -7.79 -9.06
CA TYR A 1 3.49 -7.67 -8.30
C TYR A 1 2.95 -6.26 -8.44
N SER A 2 2.07 -6.04 -9.41
CA SER A 2 1.21 -4.86 -9.62
C SER A 2 0.33 -5.15 -10.84
N ASP A 3 -0.87 -4.57 -10.88
CA ASP A 3 -1.77 -4.59 -12.04
C ASP A 3 -1.69 -3.29 -12.87
N PHE A 4 -0.99 -2.27 -12.37
CA PHE A 4 -0.86 -0.94 -12.96
C PHE A 4 -2.18 -0.20 -13.21
N LEU A 5 -3.25 -0.62 -12.53
CA LEU A 5 -4.55 0.04 -12.59
C LEU A 5 -4.64 1.17 -11.56
N LEU A 6 -5.66 2.01 -11.71
CA LEU A 6 -6.03 3.02 -10.74
C LEU A 6 -6.87 2.38 -9.62
N HIS A 7 -6.51 2.68 -8.38
CA HIS A 7 -7.21 2.20 -7.20
C HIS A 7 -7.54 3.35 -6.25
N ASP A 8 -8.74 3.30 -5.69
CA ASP A 8 -9.20 4.28 -4.71
C ASP A 8 -8.44 4.12 -3.39
N MET A 9 -7.62 5.12 -3.06
CA MET A 9 -6.81 5.21 -1.85
C MET A 9 -7.58 5.82 -0.66
N GLY A 10 -8.87 6.16 -0.83
CA GLY A 10 -9.73 6.70 0.21
C GLY A 10 -9.18 8.01 0.79
N THR A 11 -9.02 8.04 2.12
CA THR A 11 -8.45 9.19 2.84
C THR A 11 -6.98 9.49 2.49
N LEU A 12 -6.30 8.60 1.78
CA LEU A 12 -4.93 8.80 1.28
C LEU A 12 -4.88 9.38 -0.14
N GLY A 13 -5.97 9.90 -0.70
CA GLY A 13 -5.93 10.64 -1.96
C GLY A 13 -5.12 11.94 -1.86
N ASP A 14 -4.43 12.34 -2.93
CA ASP A 14 -3.69 13.61 -3.02
C ASP A 14 -4.47 14.74 -3.71
N GLY A 15 -5.67 14.43 -4.22
CA GLY A 15 -6.51 15.40 -4.92
C GLY A 15 -6.14 15.59 -6.40
N ILE A 16 -5.15 14.86 -6.91
CA ILE A 16 -4.67 14.99 -8.29
C ILE A 16 -5.40 13.97 -9.17
N VAL A 17 -6.12 14.46 -10.18
CA VAL A 17 -6.82 13.60 -11.14
C VAL A 17 -5.84 13.01 -12.15
N GLN A 18 -5.82 11.68 -12.27
CA GLN A 18 -5.01 10.94 -13.25
C GLN A 18 -5.89 10.51 -14.44
N ALA A 19 -5.80 11.23 -15.56
CA ALA A 19 -6.62 11.01 -16.76
C ALA A 19 -8.13 10.98 -16.43
N ASP A 20 -8.81 9.86 -16.70
CA ASP A 20 -10.24 9.68 -16.44
C ASP A 20 -10.55 9.19 -14.99
N GLY A 21 -9.54 9.15 -14.12
CA GLY A 21 -9.68 8.73 -12.73
C GLY A 21 -10.28 9.79 -11.81
N ARG A 22 -10.40 9.44 -10.53
CA ARG A 22 -10.85 10.32 -9.45
C ARG A 22 -9.69 10.89 -8.64
N PRO A 23 -9.89 11.99 -7.88
CA PRO A 23 -8.82 12.61 -7.08
C PRO A 23 -8.24 11.74 -5.96
N GLN A 24 -8.91 10.63 -5.62
CA GLN A 24 -8.46 9.64 -4.63
C GLN A 24 -7.83 8.41 -5.28
N GLU A 25 -7.89 8.31 -6.60
CA GLU A 25 -7.40 7.16 -7.32
C GLU A 25 -5.93 7.30 -7.68
N MET A 26 -5.16 6.26 -7.41
CA MET A 26 -3.73 6.25 -7.67
C MET A 26 -3.34 4.97 -8.38
N ARG A 27 -2.41 5.08 -9.33
CA ARG A 27 -1.87 3.90 -10.00
C ARG A 27 -1.02 3.08 -9.04
N THR A 28 -1.26 1.77 -8.99
CA THR A 28 -0.48 0.82 -8.17
C THR A 28 1.00 0.79 -8.60
N ALA A 29 1.89 1.12 -7.66
CA ALA A 29 3.32 0.98 -7.87
C ALA A 29 3.73 -0.51 -7.88
N PRO A 30 4.64 -0.92 -8.75
CA PRO A 30 5.20 -2.28 -8.72
C PRO A 30 6.02 -2.50 -7.44
N LEU A 31 5.85 -3.66 -6.79
CA LEU A 31 6.55 -3.98 -5.54
C LEU A 31 8.01 -4.49 -5.70
N TRP A 32 8.54 -4.53 -6.92
CA TRP A 32 9.96 -4.86 -7.12
C TRP A 32 10.88 -3.81 -6.47
N GLY A 33 11.88 -4.27 -5.72
CA GLY A 33 12.76 -3.41 -4.94
C GLY A 33 12.09 -2.77 -3.73
N LEU A 34 10.92 -3.25 -3.28
CA LEU A 34 10.24 -2.75 -2.07
C LEU A 34 11.15 -2.83 -0.84
N SER A 35 12.00 -3.86 -0.75
CA SER A 35 12.98 -4.05 0.33
C SER A 35 14.00 -2.92 0.48
N VAL A 36 14.28 -2.17 -0.59
CA VAL A 36 15.24 -1.05 -0.59
C VAL A 36 14.56 0.32 -0.69
N GLN A 37 13.22 0.38 -0.75
CA GLN A 37 12.47 1.63 -0.68
C GLN A 37 12.39 2.14 0.76
N GLY A 38 13.04 3.26 1.04
CA GLY A 38 13.04 3.89 2.37
C GLY A 38 11.79 4.73 2.68
N GLN A 39 10.97 5.03 1.67
CA GLN A 39 9.78 5.86 1.78
C GLN A 39 8.62 5.20 1.02
N LEU A 40 7.45 5.16 1.65
CA LEU A 40 6.26 4.46 1.20
C LEU A 40 5.07 5.42 1.16
N LEU A 41 4.01 4.99 0.45
CA LEU A 41 2.90 5.83 -0.02
C LEU A 41 3.37 6.89 -1.03
N HIS A 42 2.41 7.51 -1.72
CA HIS A 42 2.67 8.46 -2.80
C HIS A 42 3.34 9.76 -2.30
N ASP A 43 3.19 10.09 -1.02
CA ASP A 43 3.71 11.30 -0.41
C ASP A 43 4.85 11.04 0.58
N ALA A 44 5.42 9.83 0.55
CA ALA A 44 6.62 9.47 1.31
C ALA A 44 6.49 9.62 2.85
N ARG A 45 5.28 9.73 3.40
CA ARG A 45 5.07 10.02 4.83
C ARG A 45 5.38 8.83 5.77
N ILE A 46 5.53 7.62 5.23
CA ILE A 46 5.74 6.39 6.00
C ILE A 46 7.03 5.68 5.56
N ASN A 47 7.76 5.09 6.50
CA ASN A 47 9.04 4.42 6.26
C ASN A 47 9.07 2.94 6.69
N THR A 48 7.92 2.33 7.02
CA THR A 48 7.84 0.90 7.32
C THR A 48 6.67 0.23 6.61
N MET A 49 6.88 -1.01 6.14
CA MET A 49 5.84 -1.77 5.42
C MET A 49 4.60 -2.00 6.28
N ALA A 50 4.77 -2.33 7.56
CA ALA A 50 3.66 -2.55 8.48
C ALA A 50 2.81 -1.28 8.68
N ALA A 51 3.44 -0.10 8.86
CA ALA A 51 2.71 1.15 8.97
C ALA A 51 2.03 1.55 7.65
N ALA A 52 2.66 1.28 6.50
CA ALA A 52 2.06 1.55 5.21
C ALA A 52 0.81 0.68 4.99
N ILE A 53 0.88 -0.62 5.30
CA ILE A 53 -0.28 -1.52 5.25
C ILE A 53 -1.38 -1.04 6.20
N ALA A 54 -1.03 -0.62 7.43
CA ALA A 54 -1.97 -0.12 8.41
C ALA A 54 -2.62 1.23 8.03
N ALA A 55 -2.00 2.01 7.14
CA ALA A 55 -2.55 3.27 6.66
C ALA A 55 -3.53 3.10 5.49
N HIS A 56 -3.47 1.99 4.76
CA HIS A 56 -4.27 1.79 3.55
C HIS A 56 -5.78 1.91 3.82
N ASP A 57 -6.47 2.62 2.93
CA ASP A 57 -7.90 2.89 3.03
C ASP A 57 -8.58 2.63 1.66
N GLY A 58 -9.85 3.02 1.51
CA GLY A 58 -10.57 2.88 0.25
C GLY A 58 -10.70 1.41 -0.16
N GLN A 59 -10.30 1.08 -1.39
CA GLN A 59 -10.34 -0.29 -1.89
C GLN A 59 -9.46 -1.26 -1.10
N ALA A 60 -8.38 -0.78 -0.48
CA ALA A 60 -7.46 -1.60 0.29
C ALA A 60 -7.89 -1.78 1.76
N ALA A 61 -9.00 -1.19 2.20
CA ALA A 61 -9.47 -1.28 3.59
C ALA A 61 -9.68 -2.72 4.07
N ALA A 62 -10.23 -3.60 3.21
CA ALA A 62 -10.41 -5.01 3.55
C ALA A 62 -9.07 -5.74 3.76
N ALA A 63 -8.07 -5.46 2.92
CA ALA A 63 -6.72 -6.02 3.05
C ALA A 63 -6.02 -5.51 4.31
N ARG A 64 -6.16 -4.23 4.64
CA ARG A 64 -5.68 -3.65 5.92
C ARG A 64 -6.29 -4.37 7.12
N LEU A 65 -7.61 -4.60 7.12
CA LEU A 65 -8.30 -5.30 8.20
C LEU A 65 -7.84 -6.76 8.31
N ALA A 66 -7.65 -7.45 7.19
CA ALA A 66 -7.10 -8.80 7.17
C ALA A 66 -5.68 -8.85 7.76
N PHE A 67 -4.81 -7.89 7.39
CA PHE A 67 -3.48 -7.75 7.98
C PHE A 67 -3.52 -7.50 9.49
N ALA A 68 -4.43 -6.64 9.94
CA ALA A 68 -4.62 -6.33 11.36
C ALA A 68 -5.07 -7.57 12.17
N ALA A 69 -5.81 -8.49 11.54
CA ALA A 69 -6.30 -9.73 12.14
C ALA A 69 -5.31 -10.91 12.08
N LEU A 70 -4.18 -10.78 11.39
CA LEU A 70 -3.15 -11.83 11.33
C LEU A 70 -2.56 -12.09 12.73
N SER A 71 -2.20 -13.36 12.97
CA SER A 71 -1.34 -13.73 14.09
C SER A 71 0.04 -13.07 13.94
N ASP A 72 0.79 -12.98 15.03
CA ASP A 72 2.16 -12.43 14.99
C ASP A 72 3.06 -13.23 14.04
N VAL A 73 2.87 -14.55 13.98
CA VAL A 73 3.63 -15.45 13.10
C VAL A 73 3.31 -15.17 11.63
N ASP A 74 2.02 -15.09 11.27
CA ASP A 74 1.62 -14.84 9.89
C ASP A 74 1.98 -13.43 9.44
N ARG A 75 1.88 -12.46 10.35
CA ARG A 75 2.32 -11.08 10.11
C ARG A 75 3.81 -11.03 9.85
N ALA A 76 4.63 -11.71 10.64
CA ALA A 76 6.07 -11.77 10.44
C ALA A 76 6.42 -12.47 9.11
N ALA A 77 5.73 -13.56 8.77
CA ALA A 77 5.94 -14.27 7.50
C ALA A 77 5.61 -13.38 6.28
N LEU A 78 4.49 -12.64 6.33
CA LEU A 78 4.12 -11.71 5.26
C LEU A 78 5.15 -10.57 5.12
N LEU A 79 5.57 -9.96 6.24
CA LEU A 79 6.57 -8.89 6.20
C LEU A 79 7.94 -9.40 5.71
N ALA A 80 8.32 -10.64 6.05
CA ALA A 80 9.53 -11.26 5.51
C ALA A 80 9.43 -11.50 4.00
N PHE A 81 8.27 -11.96 3.50
CA PHE A 81 8.03 -12.07 2.07
C PHE A 81 8.13 -10.71 1.37
N LEU A 82 7.46 -9.68 1.88
CA LEU A 82 7.55 -8.33 1.32
C LEU A 82 8.98 -7.76 1.37
N GLY A 83 9.73 -8.07 2.42
CA GLY A 83 11.15 -7.72 2.56
C GLY A 83 12.09 -8.50 1.63
N SER A 84 11.60 -9.51 0.92
CA SER A 84 12.35 -10.23 -0.13
C SER A 84 12.13 -9.68 -1.54
N LEU A 85 11.22 -8.70 -1.69
CA LEU A 85 10.83 -8.10 -2.98
C LEU A 85 11.72 -6.93 -3.41
#